data_AF-A0ABD7UPU9-F1
#
_entry.id   AF-A0ABD7UPU9-F1
#
_cell.length_a   1.000
_cell.length_b   1.000
_cell.length_c   1.000
_cell.angle_alpha   90.00
_cell.angle_beta   90.00
_cell.angle_gamma   90.00
#
_symmetry.space_group_name_H-M   'P 1'
#
loop_
_entity.id
_entity.type
_entity.pdbx_description
1 polymer ?
#
loop_
_entity_poly.entity_id
_entity_poly.type
_entity_poly.pdbx_seq_one_letter_code
_entity_poly.pdbx_strand_id
1 'polypeptide(L)' 'MVNGVELRELDAERWRRLLSWVGQNPQLPAATLRENVLLAWPEASEAQLRPALDKAGSASLSPCCRRIHTAVGDQAGVCR' A
#
# COMPACT_ATOMS: atom_id res chain seq x y z
N MET A 1 -15.88 -19.02 8.16
CA MET A 1 -14.89 -19.64 9.06
C MET A 1 -13.47 -19.34 8.58
N VAL A 2 -12.52 -19.15 9.49
CA VAL A 2 -11.06 -19.04 9.22
C VAL A 2 -10.36 -20.10 10.06
N ASN A 3 -9.54 -20.97 9.45
CA ASN A 3 -8.87 -22.08 10.13
C ASN A 3 -9.82 -22.94 11.01
N GLY A 4 -11.07 -23.13 10.58
CA GLY A 4 -12.06 -23.90 11.33
C GLY A 4 -12.75 -23.15 12.49
N VAL A 5 -12.47 -21.86 12.69
CA VAL A 5 -13.13 -21.01 13.70
C VAL A 5 -14.14 -20.09 13.03
N GLU A 6 -15.32 -19.91 13.62
CA GLU A 6 -16.33 -18.99 13.10
C GLU A 6 -15.88 -17.53 13.24
N LEU A 7 -16.20 -16.69 12.24
CA LEU A 7 -15.76 -15.29 12.21
C LEU A 7 -16.24 -14.48 13.42
N ARG A 8 -17.43 -14.82 13.94
CA ARG A 8 -18.05 -14.20 15.12
C ARG A 8 -17.34 -14.54 16.44
N GLU A 9 -16.54 -15.60 16.45
CA GLU A 9 -15.82 -16.12 17.62
C GLU A 9 -14.35 -15.65 17.65
N LEU A 10 -13.89 -15.03 16.57
CA LEU A 10 -12.54 -14.45 16.49
C LEU A 10 -12.48 -13.12 17.23
N ASP A 11 -11.36 -12.88 17.89
CA ASP A 11 -10.99 -11.54 18.35
C ASP A 11 -10.85 -10.62 17.12
N ALA A 12 -11.80 -9.71 16.97
CA ALA A 12 -11.89 -8.83 15.81
C ALA A 12 -10.69 -7.87 15.70
N GLU A 13 -10.10 -7.43 16.81
CA GLU A 13 -8.92 -6.56 16.77
C GLU A 13 -7.70 -7.32 16.30
N ARG A 14 -7.43 -8.47 16.92
CA ARG A 14 -6.29 -9.31 16.54
C ARG A 14 -6.39 -9.76 15.10
N TRP A 15 -7.60 -10.12 14.66
CA TRP A 15 -7.86 -10.54 13.28
C TRP A 15 -7.63 -9.41 12.27
N ARG A 16 -8.12 -8.19 12.54
CA ARG A 16 -7.93 -7.04 11.64
C ARG A 16 -6.47 -6.65 11.48
N ARG A 17 -5.61 -6.88 12.48
CA ARG A 17 -4.16 -6.63 12.36
C ARG A 17 -3.44 -7.57 11.37
N LEU A 18 -4.06 -8.69 11.02
CA LEU A 18 -3.53 -9.68 10.07
C LEU A 18 -4.06 -9.50 8.65
N LEU A 19 -4.95 -8.52 8.44
CA LEU A 19 -5.62 -8.29 7.17
C LEU A 19 -5.30 -6.90 6.65
N SER A 20 -5.06 -6.83 5.34
CA SER A 20 -5.06 -5.59 4.58
C SER A 20 -6.14 -5.65 3.52
N TRP A 21 -6.88 -4.55 3.34
CA TRP A 21 -7.93 -4.43 2.32
C TRP A 21 -7.50 -3.46 1.23
N VAL A 22 -7.63 -3.87 -0.03
CA VAL A 22 -7.40 -3.01 -1.21
C VAL A 22 -8.68 -3.01 -2.03
N GLY A 23 -9.29 -1.83 -2.17
CA GLY A 23 -10.50 -1.65 -2.97
C GLY A 23 -10.24 -1.78 -4.48
N GLN A 24 -11.30 -1.89 -5.27
CA GLN A 24 -11.23 -2.00 -6.73
C GLN A 24 -10.61 -0.75 -7.40
N ASN A 25 -10.82 0.43 -6.83
CA ASN A 25 -10.18 1.69 -7.25
C ASN A 25 -9.34 2.23 -6.08
N PRO A 26 -8.11 1.70 -5.86
CA PRO A 26 -7.27 2.13 -4.76
C PRO A 26 -6.82 3.58 -4.99
N GLN A 27 -6.98 4.40 -3.96
CA GLN A 27 -6.60 5.81 -3.99
C GLN A 27 -5.24 6.00 -3.35
N LEU A 28 -4.45 6.92 -3.89
CA LEU A 28 -3.14 7.30 -3.36
C LEU A 28 -3.23 8.74 -2.86
N PRO A 29 -3.72 8.95 -1.62
CA PRO A 29 -4.02 10.28 -1.09
C PRO A 29 -2.78 11.18 -0.90
N ALA A 30 -1.59 10.58 -0.73
CA ALA A 30 -0.37 11.36 -0.57
C ALA A 30 0.28 11.69 -1.92
N ALA A 31 1.12 12.74 -1.93
CA ALA A 31 1.70 13.24 -3.16
C ALA A 31 2.63 12.22 -3.82
N THR A 32 3.40 11.44 -3.06
CA THR A 32 4.38 10.49 -3.61
C THR A 32 4.09 9.04 -3.19
N LEU A 33 4.63 8.06 -3.94
CA LEU A 33 4.51 6.63 -3.56
C LEU A 33 5.09 6.38 -2.17
N ARG A 34 6.22 7.02 -1.86
CA ARG A 34 6.85 6.94 -0.54
C ARG A 34 5.89 7.36 0.55
N GLU A 35 5.31 8.56 0.42
CA GLU A 35 4.42 9.10 1.46
C GLU A 35 3.18 8.22 1.63
N ASN A 36 2.65 7.64 0.55
CA ASN A 36 1.52 6.70 0.63
C ASN A 36 1.87 5.44 1.44
N VAL A 37 3.08 4.89 1.30
CA VAL A 37 3.52 3.74 2.11
C VAL A 37 3.72 4.14 3.58
N LEU A 38 4.28 5.32 3.83
CA LEU A 38 4.52 5.82 5.19
C LEU A 38 3.24 6.10 5.98
N LEU A 39 2.09 6.29 5.32
CA LEU A 39 0.79 6.36 6.01
C LEU A 39 0.47 5.09 6.80
N ALA A 40 0.84 3.92 6.26
CA ALA A 40 0.62 2.63 6.91
C ALA A 40 1.83 2.15 7.72
N TRP A 41 3.04 2.56 7.33
CA TRP A 41 4.28 2.16 7.98
C TRP A 41 5.25 3.35 8.16
N PRO A 42 5.03 4.22 9.16
CA PRO A 42 5.78 5.48 9.32
C PRO A 42 7.29 5.32 9.50
N GLU A 43 7.71 4.19 10.10
CA GLU A 43 9.12 3.89 10.41
C GLU A 43 9.86 3.16 9.26
N ALA A 44 9.23 3.01 8.09
CA ALA A 44 9.86 2.31 6.97
C ALA A 44 11.08 3.08 6.45
N SER A 45 12.25 2.43 6.46
CA SER A 45 13.45 2.98 5.86
C SER A 45 13.43 2.90 4.33
N GLU A 46 14.21 3.75 3.66
CA GLU A 46 14.41 3.70 2.20
C GLU A 46 14.82 2.31 1.69
N ALA A 47 15.69 1.63 2.45
CA ALA A 47 16.16 0.29 2.13
C ALA A 47 15.05 -0.78 2.21
N GLN A 48 14.00 -0.55 3.00
CA GLN A 48 12.83 -1.43 3.10
C GLN A 48 11.75 -1.08 2.08
N LEU A 49 11.63 0.20 1.71
CA LEU A 49 10.62 0.69 0.77
C LEU A 49 10.80 0.11 -0.64
N ARG A 50 12.04 0.13 -1.16
CA ARG A 50 12.32 -0.38 -2.52
C ARG A 50 11.88 -1.85 -2.70
N PRO A 51 12.36 -2.82 -1.89
CA PRO A 51 11.97 -4.22 -2.07
C PRO A 51 10.48 -4.46 -1.78
N ALA A 52 9.85 -3.67 -0.91
CA ALA A 52 8.41 -3.77 -0.67
C ALA A 52 7.61 -3.35 -1.92
N LEU A 53 8.00 -2.25 -2.56
CA LEU A 53 7.37 -1.76 -3.80
C LEU A 53 7.60 -2.71 -4.98
N ASP A 54 8.80 -3.29 -5.09
CA ASP A 54 9.11 -4.27 -6.14
C ASP A 54 8.23 -5.52 -5.99
N LYS A 55 8.04 -6.02 -4.76
CA LYS A 55 7.10 -7.12 -4.47
C LYS A 55 5.64 -6.75 -4.76
N ALA A 56 5.27 -5.49 -4.59
CA ALA A 56 3.96 -4.96 -4.96
C ALA A 56 3.82 -4.73 -6.49
N GLY A 57 4.85 -5.02 -7.28
CA GLY A 57 4.83 -4.93 -8.73
C GLY A 57 5.11 -3.54 -9.28
N SER A 58 5.80 -2.66 -8.55
CA SER A 58 6.08 -1.28 -9.00
C SER A 58 6.81 -1.18 -10.34
N ALA A 59 7.47 -2.26 -10.79
CA ALA A 59 8.08 -2.33 -12.11
C ALA A 59 7.09 -2.12 -13.28
N SER A 60 5.81 -2.48 -13.10
CA SER A 60 4.76 -2.31 -14.12
C SER A 60 4.25 -0.86 -14.22
N LEU A 61 4.57 -0.01 -13.24
CA LEU A 61 4.19 1.40 -13.25
C LEU A 61 4.94 2.16 -14.34
N SER A 62 4.33 3.23 -14.86
CA SER A 62 4.99 4.17 -15.76
C SER A 62 6.33 4.66 -15.19
N PRO A 63 7.36 4.92 -16.03
CA PRO A 63 8.71 5.26 -15.57
C PRO A 63 8.78 6.40 -14.54
N CYS A 64 7.94 7.43 -14.69
CA CYS A 64 7.83 8.55 -13.76
C CYS A 64 7.36 8.08 -12.36
N CYS A 65 6.35 7.23 -12.33
CA CYS A 65 5.77 6.64 -11.12
C CYS A 65 6.70 5.60 -10.44
N ARG A 66 7.77 5.10 -11.10
CA ARG A 66 8.77 4.18 -10.48
C ARG A 66 9.77 4.87 -9.55
N ARG A 67 9.90 6.19 -9.65
CA ARG A 67 10.69 6.96 -8.68
C ARG A 67 9.79 7.31 -7.51
N ILE A 68 10.12 6.77 -6.34
CA ILE A 68 9.28 6.80 -5.13
C ILE A 68 8.99 8.20 -4.59
N HIS A 69 9.79 9.19 -4.99
CA HIS A 69 9.62 10.61 -4.68
C HIS A 69 8.90 11.38 -5.79
N THR A 70 8.58 10.75 -6.92
CA THR A 70 7.77 11.41 -7.95
C THR A 70 6.32 11.45 -7.50
N ALA A 71 5.62 12.51 -7.89
CA ALA A 71 4.21 12.66 -7.62
C ALA A 71 3.37 11.51 -8.23
N VAL A 72 2.32 11.08 -7.53
CA VAL A 72 1.38 10.02 -7.91
C VAL A 72 -0.04 10.60 -7.94
N GLY A 73 -0.84 10.14 -8.90
CA GLY A 73 -1.99 10.89 -9.36
C GLY A 73 -3.34 10.65 -8.67
N ASP A 74 -4.03 11.78 -8.45
CA ASP A 74 -5.46 12.18 -8.45
C ASP A 74 -5.56 13.61 -7.82
N GLN A 75 -4.50 14.05 -7.13
CA GLN A 75 -4.13 15.47 -6.93
C GLN A 75 -2.90 15.88 -7.77
N ALA A 76 -2.12 14.92 -8.24
CA ALA A 76 -1.34 15.05 -9.47
C ALA A 76 -2.16 14.41 -10.59
N GLY A 77 -2.15 14.94 -11.81
CA GLY A 77 -2.79 14.22 -12.92
C GLY A 77 -2.23 12.81 -13.03
N VAL A 78 -3.07 11.86 -13.46
CA VAL A 78 -2.68 10.58 -14.06
C VAL A 78 -1.26 10.69 -14.62
N CYS A 79 -0.34 9.80 -14.19
CA CYS A 79 0.96 9.58 -14.84
C CYS A 79 0.68 9.27 -16.32
N ARG A 80 0.48 10.30 -17.14
CA ARG A 80 0.29 10.23 -18.59
C ARG A 80 1.65 10.37 -19.26
#